data_AF-A0A7S3PS17-F1
#
_entry.id   AF-A0A7S3PS17-F1
#
_cell.length_a   1.000
_cell.length_b   1.000
_cell.length_c   1.000
_cell.angle_alpha   90.00
_cell.angle_beta   90.00
_cell.angle_gamma   90.00
#
_symmetry.space_group_name_H-M   'P 1'
#
loop_
_entity.id
_entity.type
_entity.pdbx_description
1 polymer ?
#
loop_
_entity_poly.entity_id
_entity_poly.type
_entity_poly.pdbx_seq_one_letter_code
_entity_poly.pdbx_strand_id
1 'polypeptide(L)'
;EKFWFVGIVEYYSTSLCMLQYFKNGKLGNDCNCLRKQKRAKKMTKIVHNVPTHDVQSLPNEIKEKIDLLTEFDAKVYAHAHRLFLRGVEKVERETGTSILC
;
A
#
# COMPACT_ATOMS: atom_id res chain seq x y z
N GLU A 1 -13.15 16.73 7.34
CA GLU A 1 -12.17 16.84 6.23
C GLU A 1 -12.21 15.57 5.40
N LYS A 2 -11.96 15.64 4.07
CA LYS A 2 -11.88 14.46 3.20
C LYS A 2 -10.42 14.26 2.80
N PHE A 3 -9.84 13.10 3.12
CA PHE A 3 -8.52 12.74 2.59
C PHE A 3 -8.61 12.58 1.08
N TRP A 4 -7.72 13.27 0.34
CA TRP A 4 -7.68 13.21 -1.12
C TRP A 4 -7.03 11.91 -1.64
N PHE A 5 -6.22 11.25 -0.81
CA PHE A 5 -5.55 9.98 -1.09
C PHE A 5 -5.19 9.26 0.21
N VAL A 6 -5.24 7.92 0.18
CA VAL A 6 -4.76 7.02 1.25
C VAL A 6 -3.92 5.93 0.60
N GLY A 7 -2.71 5.71 1.12
CA GLY A 7 -1.83 4.62 0.70
C GLY A 7 -1.91 3.43 1.66
N ILE A 8 -1.53 2.25 1.16
CA ILE A 8 -1.48 1.00 1.93
C ILE A 8 -0.04 0.50 1.92
N VAL A 9 0.51 0.20 3.10
CA VAL A 9 1.93 -0.14 3.29
C VAL A 9 2.30 -1.42 2.54
N GLU A 10 1.43 -2.42 2.55
CA GLU A 10 1.58 -3.68 1.83
C GLU A 10 1.71 -3.47 0.32
N TYR A 11 1.16 -2.37 -0.19
CA TYR A 11 1.26 -1.95 -1.59
C TYR A 11 2.05 -0.64 -1.73
N TYR A 12 3.14 -0.47 -0.98
CA TYR A 12 3.89 0.80 -0.95
C TYR A 12 4.28 1.33 -2.34
N SER A 13 4.81 0.47 -3.21
CA SER A 13 5.20 0.82 -4.59
C SER A 13 4.00 1.30 -5.42
N THR A 14 2.88 0.60 -5.33
CA THR A 14 1.64 0.94 -6.03
C THR A 14 1.02 2.22 -5.45
N SER A 15 1.09 2.41 -4.13
CA SER A 15 0.64 3.63 -3.45
C SER A 15 1.38 4.87 -3.96
N LEU A 16 2.69 4.78 -4.20
CA LEU A 16 3.44 5.89 -4.80
C LEU A 16 3.06 6.16 -6.25
N CYS A 17 2.76 5.12 -7.03
CA CYS A 17 2.29 5.27 -8.40
C CYS A 17 0.91 5.93 -8.48
N MET A 18 -0.01 5.52 -7.60
CA MET A 18 -1.31 6.15 -7.42
C MET A 18 -1.16 7.63 -7.02
N LEU A 19 -0.29 7.92 -6.05
CA LEU A 19 0.00 9.29 -5.61
C LEU A 19 0.53 10.16 -6.76
N GLN A 20 1.47 9.64 -7.56
CA GLN A 20 1.99 10.34 -8.74
C GLN A 20 0.90 10.58 -9.78
N TYR A 21 0.05 9.59 -10.03
CA TYR A 21 -1.07 9.74 -10.96
C TYR A 21 -2.04 10.83 -10.51
N PHE A 22 -2.47 10.82 -9.24
CA PHE A 22 -3.39 11.84 -8.75
C PHE A 22 -2.79 13.24 -8.71
N LYS A 23 -1.48 13.35 -8.49
CA LYS A 23 -0.79 14.65 -8.50
C LYS A 23 -0.58 15.20 -9.91
N ASN A 24 -0.19 14.34 -10.86
CA ASN A 24 0.31 14.78 -12.17
C ASN A 24 -0.63 14.44 -13.34
N GLY A 25 -1.70 13.67 -13.10
CA GLY A 25 -2.60 13.13 -14.11
C GLY A 25 -2.01 12.00 -14.98
N LYS A 26 -0.79 11.53 -14.68
CA LYS A 26 -0.06 10.54 -15.49
C LYS A 26 0.77 9.61 -14.61
N LEU A 27 0.89 8.35 -15.03
CA LEU A 27 1.78 7.38 -14.40
C LEU A 27 3.24 7.60 -14.83
N GLY A 28 4.16 7.41 -13.89
CA GLY A 28 5.59 7.34 -14.21
C GLY A 28 5.93 6.11 -15.06
N ASN A 29 7.02 6.18 -15.83
CA ASN A 29 7.51 5.05 -16.65
C ASN A 29 7.84 3.80 -15.82
N ASP A 30 8.15 4.00 -14.54
CA ASP A 30 8.42 2.95 -13.57
C ASP A 30 7.16 2.43 -12.89
N CYS A 31 5.95 2.89 -13.18
CA CYS A 31 4.74 2.37 -12.55
C CYS A 31 4.20 1.09 -13.19
N ASN A 32 4.60 0.78 -14.42
CA ASN A 32 4.18 -0.44 -15.09
C ASN A 32 4.79 -1.68 -14.42
N CYS A 33 3.97 -2.46 -13.71
CA CYS A 33 4.38 -3.64 -12.96
C CYS A 33 5.09 -4.68 -13.85
N LEU A 34 4.53 -4.93 -15.04
CA LEU A 34 5.06 -5.90 -16.00
C LEU A 34 6.43 -5.48 -16.55
N ARG A 35 6.70 -4.18 -16.65
CA ARG A 35 8.03 -3.65 -17.05
C ARG A 35 8.98 -3.52 -15.85
N LYS A 36 8.46 -3.27 -14.65
CA LYS A 36 9.25 -3.13 -13.40
C LYS A 36 9.95 -4.42 -12.99
N GLN A 37 9.44 -5.60 -13.34
CA GLN A 37 10.19 -6.85 -13.15
C GLN A 37 11.57 -6.83 -13.82
N LYS A 38 11.76 -6.04 -14.90
CA LYS A 38 13.06 -5.88 -15.58
C LYS A 38 13.92 -4.73 -15.02
N ARG A 39 13.35 -3.84 -14.21
CA ARG A 39 14.01 -2.70 -13.55
C ARG A 39 13.42 -2.54 -12.16
N ALA A 40 13.72 -3.46 -11.25
CA ALA A 40 13.52 -3.23 -9.83
C ALA A 40 14.43 -2.06 -9.44
N LYS A 41 13.94 -0.82 -9.59
CA LYS A 41 14.57 0.35 -8.95
C LYS A 41 14.71 -0.06 -7.49
N LYS A 42 15.94 -0.09 -6.98
CA LYS A 42 16.21 -0.17 -5.53
C LYS A 42 15.53 1.05 -4.90
N MET A 43 14.27 0.91 -4.53
CA MET A 43 13.65 1.86 -3.62
C MET A 43 14.48 1.76 -2.35
N THR A 44 15.11 2.87 -1.97
CA THR A 44 15.93 2.91 -0.77
C THR A 44 15.02 2.61 0.42
N LYS A 45 15.10 1.39 0.95
CA LYS A 45 14.48 1.05 2.22
C LYS A 45 15.38 1.65 3.30
N ILE A 46 14.99 2.81 3.80
CA ILE A 46 15.63 3.37 4.99
C ILE A 46 15.12 2.52 6.15
N VAL A 47 16.01 1.71 6.71
CA VAL A 47 15.73 0.99 7.94
C VAL A 47 16.00 1.98 9.07
N HIS A 48 14.95 2.46 9.70
CA HIS A 48 15.07 3.11 11.00
C HIS A 48 15.57 2.03 11.97
N ASN A 49 16.56 2.31 12.83
CA ASN A 49 17.18 1.37 13.78
C ASN A 49 16.23 0.85 14.88
N VAL A 50 14.99 0.56 14.52
CA VAL A 50 13.96 -0.08 15.32
C VAL A 50 14.20 -1.58 15.24
N PRO A 51 14.17 -2.30 16.38
CA PRO A 51 14.27 -3.76 16.39
C PRO A 51 13.25 -4.38 15.43
N THR A 52 13.66 -5.43 14.72
CA THR A 52 12.72 -6.22 13.92
C THR A 52 11.77 -6.94 14.86
N HIS A 53 10.49 -6.58 14.81
CA HIS A 53 9.43 -7.28 15.52
C HIS A 53 8.80 -8.32 14.59
N ASP A 54 8.73 -9.58 15.03
CA ASP A 54 7.96 -10.61 14.35
C ASP A 54 6.66 -10.86 15.10
N VAL A 55 5.53 -10.60 14.45
CA VAL A 55 4.19 -10.85 15.01
C VAL A 55 4.03 -12.33 15.38
N GLN A 56 4.70 -13.24 14.68
CA GLN A 56 4.62 -14.67 14.99
C GLN A 56 5.25 -15.04 16.33
N SER A 57 6.19 -14.23 16.83
CA SER A 57 6.83 -14.43 18.13
C SER A 57 5.98 -13.97 19.33
N LEU A 58 4.84 -13.30 19.09
CA LEU A 58 3.96 -12.85 20.16
C LEU A 58 3.10 -14.02 20.71
N PRO A 59 2.93 -14.13 22.04
CA PRO A 59 1.98 -15.06 22.64
C PRO A 59 0.55 -14.80 22.16
N ASN A 60 -0.27 -15.87 22.05
CA ASN A 60 -1.66 -15.75 21.60
C ASN A 60 -2.50 -14.81 22.47
N GLU A 61 -2.31 -14.84 23.79
CA GLU A 61 -3.01 -13.91 24.72
C GLU A 61 -2.72 -12.44 24.39
N ILE A 62 -1.51 -12.12 23.93
CA ILE A 62 -1.15 -10.76 23.52
C ILE A 62 -1.80 -10.41 22.19
N LYS A 63 -1.84 -11.35 21.23
CA LYS A 63 -2.53 -11.15 19.94
C LYS A 63 -4.01 -10.88 20.15
N GLU A 64 -4.68 -11.65 21.00
CA GLU A 64 -6.10 -11.44 21.35
C GLU A 64 -6.34 -10.05 21.96
N LYS A 65 -5.46 -9.59 22.85
CA LYS A 65 -5.54 -8.22 23.40
C LYS A 65 -5.36 -7.15 22.33
N ILE A 66 -4.43 -7.34 21.38
CA ILE A 66 -4.23 -6.42 20.26
C ILE A 66 -5.49 -6.39 19.38
N ASP A 67 -6.06 -7.55 19.05
CA ASP A 67 -7.26 -7.65 18.23
C ASP A 67 -8.45 -6.93 18.88
N LEU A 68 -8.63 -7.10 20.20
CA LEU A 68 -9.65 -6.38 20.96
C LEU A 68 -9.42 -4.86 20.95
N LEU A 69 -8.18 -4.41 21.10
CA LEU A 69 -7.84 -2.98 21.10
C LEU A 69 -7.94 -2.33 19.71
N THR A 70 -7.78 -3.11 18.63
CA THR A 70 -7.70 -2.62 17.26
C THR A 70 -8.91 -3.01 16.40
N GLU A 71 -10.00 -3.48 17.01
CA GLU A 71 -11.21 -3.93 16.30
C GLU A 71 -11.75 -2.85 15.34
N PHE A 72 -11.73 -1.59 15.77
CA PHE A 72 -12.18 -0.49 14.93
C PHE A 72 -11.18 -0.16 13.82
N ASP A 73 -9.88 -0.17 14.12
CA ASP A 73 -8.82 0.02 13.13
C ASP A 73 -8.88 -1.05 12.04
N ALA A 74 -9.16 -2.30 12.39
CA ALA A 74 -9.35 -3.39 11.43
C ALA A 74 -10.51 -3.10 10.46
N LYS A 75 -11.62 -2.54 10.95
CA LYS A 75 -12.75 -2.12 10.10
C LYS A 75 -12.37 -0.95 9.18
N VAL A 76 -11.64 0.03 9.69
CA VAL A 76 -11.15 1.18 8.90
C VAL A 76 -10.16 0.71 7.84
N TYR A 77 -9.20 -0.15 8.20
CA TYR A 77 -8.23 -0.72 7.28
C TYR A 77 -8.92 -1.52 6.18
N ALA A 78 -9.88 -2.39 6.52
CA ALA A 78 -10.65 -3.15 5.53
C ALA A 78 -11.45 -2.24 4.58
N HIS A 79 -11.96 -1.11 5.06
CA HIS A 79 -12.61 -0.11 4.20
C HIS A 79 -11.59 0.59 3.29
N ALA A 80 -10.47 1.08 3.85
CA ALA A 80 -9.41 1.76 3.11
C ALA A 80 -8.79 0.85 2.04
N HIS A 81 -8.54 -0.41 2.36
CA HIS A 81 -8.00 -1.42 1.44
C HIS A 81 -8.91 -1.63 0.23
N ARG A 82 -10.23 -1.76 0.44
CA ARG A 82 -11.22 -1.87 -0.65
C ARG A 82 -11.28 -0.60 -1.50
N LEU A 83 -11.23 0.59 -0.89
CA LEU A 83 -11.20 1.85 -1.63
C LEU A 83 -9.93 1.98 -2.46
N PHE A 84 -8.78 1.61 -1.89
CA PHE A 84 -7.49 1.61 -2.55
C PHE A 84 -7.50 0.70 -3.79
N LEU A 85 -7.93 -0.55 -3.64
CA LEU A 85 -7.98 -1.49 -4.76
C LEU A 85 -8.92 -1.03 -5.89
N ARG A 86 -10.10 -0.50 -5.56
CA ARG A 86 -11.00 0.10 -6.56
C ARG A 86 -10.35 1.29 -7.28
N GLY A 87 -9.60 2.11 -6.54
CA GLY A 87 -8.84 3.21 -7.11
C GLY A 87 -7.77 2.72 -8.08
N VAL A 88 -7.00 1.69 -7.70
CA VAL A 88 -6.00 1.06 -8.56
C VAL A 88 -6.65 0.57 -9.84
N GLU A 89 -7.71 -0.22 -9.73
CA GLU A 89 -8.41 -0.80 -10.88
C GLU A 89 -8.97 0.29 -11.83
N LYS A 90 -9.44 1.41 -11.28
CA LYS A 90 -9.85 2.58 -12.07
C LYS A 90 -8.67 3.17 -12.86
N VAL A 91 -7.55 3.43 -12.19
CA VAL A 91 -6.35 4.01 -12.83
C VAL A 91 -5.79 3.06 -13.90
N GLU A 92 -5.77 1.75 -13.64
CA GLU A 92 -5.33 0.75 -14.61
C GLU A 92 -6.22 0.75 -15.86
N ARG A 93 -7.56 0.84 -15.70
CA ARG A 93 -8.50 0.98 -16.82
C ARG A 93 -8.28 2.26 -17.62
N GLU A 94 -8.09 3.40 -16.93
CA GLU A 94 -7.92 4.71 -17.58
C GLU A 94 -6.59 4.83 -18.33
N THR A 95 -5.54 4.14 -17.87
CA THR A 95 -4.18 4.26 -18.41
C THR A 95 -3.75 3.07 -19.26
N GLY A 96 -4.49 1.96 -19.23
CA GLY A 96 -4.09 0.68 -19.84
C GLY A 96 -2.80 0.08 -19.27
N THR A 97 -2.35 0.55 -18.10
CA THR A 97 -1.09 0.15 -17.48
C THR A 97 -1.36 -0.56 -16.16
N SER A 98 -0.91 -1.81 -16.02
CA SER A 98 -0.96 -2.49 -14.73
C SER A 98 0.08 -1.92 -13.76
N ILE A 99 -0.37 -1.54 -12.57
CA ILE A 99 0.44 -0.93 -11.50
C ILE A 99 0.36 -1.71 -10.19
N LEU A 100 -0.57 -2.68 -10.06
CA LEU A 100 -0.61 -3.61 -8.94
C LEU A 100 0.46 -4.69 -9.12
N CYS A 101 1.48 -4.62 -8.25
CA CYS A 101 2.40 -5.72 -7.94
C CYS A 101 2.18 -6.07 -6.45
#